data_AF-A0A6N2T2K1-F1
#
_entry.id   AF-A0A6N2T2K1-F1
#
_cell.length_a   1.000
_cell.length_b   1.000
_cell.length_c   1.000
_cell.angle_alpha   90.00
_cell.angle_beta   90.00
_cell.angle_gamma   90.00
#
_symmetry.space_group_name_H-M   'P 1'
#
loop_
_entity.id
_entity.type
_entity.pdbx_description
1 polymer ?
#
loop_
_entity_poly.entity_id
_entity_poly.type
_entity_poly.pdbx_seq_one_letter_code
_entity_poly.pdbx_strand_id
1 'polypeptide(L)'
;MNLATLFIKSIQCCQDTEDILQALNCVNKKFSTFLRPNTREELCIRFFFECEGDVLNPKKEYYDLIELWKVVEPYIWNWKQADIMEFWVMQMISEAELVWQISQYNQIIDCESRRHLQVLKELSESIEDISNKKYMVDFFSGCLYNGIQGIYSLNRFDEQCYHPYRDFLMRKLYYLLCNGGEVVVVAGEKGLTPRRIFCFKMKDFLWEKKGIRSKKLRQYLLDEHLEIRRKSVIPGFLLDDLW
;
A
#
# COMPACT_ATOMS: atom_id res chain seq x y z
N MET A 1 1.92 -10.02 21.04
CA MET A 1 0.79 -10.94 20.79
C MET A 1 1.27 -11.94 19.75
N ASN A 2 1.57 -13.19 20.12
CA ASN A 2 2.35 -14.08 19.23
C ASN A 2 1.51 -14.75 18.12
N LEU A 3 0.80 -13.94 17.33
CA LEU A 3 -0.15 -14.38 16.31
C LEU A 3 0.55 -14.98 15.08
N ALA A 4 1.65 -14.38 14.64
CA ALA A 4 2.45 -14.89 13.53
C ALA A 4 2.96 -16.32 13.79
N THR A 5 3.54 -16.56 14.98
CA THR A 5 3.97 -17.91 15.38
C THR A 5 2.80 -18.88 15.46
N LEU A 6 1.63 -18.43 15.93
CA LEU A 6 0.44 -19.28 15.98
C LEU A 6 -0.01 -19.70 14.58
N PHE A 7 -0.03 -18.78 13.62
CA PHE A 7 -0.34 -19.09 12.22
C PHE A 7 0.63 -20.13 11.66
N ILE A 8 1.94 -19.90 11.79
CA ILE A 8 2.99 -20.80 11.28
C ILE A 8 2.87 -22.19 11.88
N LYS A 9 2.57 -22.29 13.18
CA LYS A 9 2.38 -23.59 13.85
C LYS A 9 1.10 -24.31 13.37
N SER A 10 0.09 -23.56 12.94
CA SER A 10 -1.20 -24.10 12.56
C SER A 10 -1.23 -24.66 11.14
N ILE A 11 -0.39 -24.14 10.23
CA ILE A 11 -0.35 -24.57 8.82
C ILE A 11 0.44 -25.89 8.59
N GLN A 12 0.98 -26.51 9.65
CA GLN A 12 1.60 -27.86 9.73
C GLN A 12 2.18 -28.45 8.42
N CYS A 13 3.04 -27.72 7.71
CA CYS A 13 3.70 -28.14 6.46
C CYS A 13 2.78 -28.51 5.27
N CYS A 14 1.45 -28.37 5.36
CA CYS A 14 0.51 -28.54 4.25
C CYS A 14 -0.07 -27.18 3.83
N GLN A 15 -0.21 -26.98 2.52
CA GLN A 15 -0.49 -25.67 1.91
C GLN A 15 -1.84 -25.65 1.18
N ASP A 16 -2.76 -26.56 1.51
CA ASP A 16 -4.09 -26.49 0.92
C ASP A 16 -4.92 -25.35 1.53
N THR A 17 -5.98 -24.97 0.83
CA THR A 17 -6.83 -23.85 1.22
C THR A 17 -7.52 -24.09 2.57
N GLU A 18 -7.82 -25.34 2.91
CA GLU A 18 -8.52 -25.70 4.15
C GLU A 18 -7.60 -25.50 5.37
N ASP A 19 -6.33 -25.90 5.27
CA ASP A 19 -5.32 -25.68 6.29
C ASP A 19 -5.10 -24.18 6.56
N ILE A 20 -5.04 -23.36 5.49
CA ILE A 20 -4.91 -21.90 5.60
C ILE A 20 -6.13 -21.31 6.32
N LEU A 21 -7.35 -21.70 5.94
CA LEU A 21 -8.58 -21.24 6.59
C LEU A 21 -8.65 -21.67 8.06
N GLN A 22 -8.21 -22.88 8.39
CA GLN A 22 -8.15 -23.35 9.77
C GLN A 22 -7.13 -22.55 10.58
N ALA A 23 -5.94 -22.28 10.03
CA ALA A 23 -4.92 -21.45 10.66
C ALA A 23 -5.42 -20.02 10.90
N LEU A 24 -6.08 -19.40 9.91
CA LEU A 24 -6.72 -18.09 10.06
C LEU A 24 -7.78 -18.10 11.15
N ASN A 25 -8.63 -19.13 11.19
CA ASN A 25 -9.64 -19.29 12.25
C ASN A 25 -9.02 -19.39 13.64
N CYS A 26 -7.93 -20.15 13.79
CA CYS A 26 -7.20 -20.27 15.05
C CYS A 26 -6.64 -18.91 15.51
N VAL A 27 -5.99 -18.18 14.60
CA VAL A 27 -5.46 -16.85 14.88
C VAL A 27 -6.57 -15.86 15.20
N ASN A 28 -7.66 -15.87 14.44
CA ASN A 28 -8.80 -14.98 14.62
C ASN A 28 -9.48 -15.20 15.98
N LYS A 29 -9.69 -16.46 16.38
CA LYS A 29 -10.19 -16.81 17.72
C LYS A 29 -9.26 -16.31 18.81
N LYS A 30 -7.94 -16.47 18.63
CA LYS A 30 -6.96 -16.01 19.60
C LYS A 30 -6.94 -14.48 19.71
N PHE A 31 -6.93 -13.78 18.59
CA PHE A 31 -6.98 -12.32 18.54
C PHE A 31 -8.25 -11.76 19.20
N SER A 32 -9.39 -12.41 18.97
CA SER A 32 -10.68 -12.05 19.57
C SER A 32 -10.71 -12.13 21.11
N THR A 33 -9.73 -12.78 21.74
CA THR A 33 -9.56 -12.76 23.21
C THR A 33 -8.93 -11.46 23.73
N PHE A 34 -8.20 -10.74 22.88
CA PHE A 34 -7.56 -9.46 23.22
C PHE A 34 -8.44 -8.27 22.82
N LEU A 35 -9.01 -8.31 21.61
CA LEU A 35 -9.91 -7.28 21.09
C LEU A 35 -11.13 -7.95 20.49
N ARG A 36 -12.31 -7.76 21.09
CA ARG A 36 -13.53 -8.46 20.65
C ARG A 36 -14.10 -7.84 19.37
N PRO A 37 -14.75 -8.63 18.50
CA PRO A 37 -15.60 -8.07 17.44
C PRO A 37 -16.63 -7.10 18.03
N ASN A 38 -16.98 -6.05 17.28
CA ASN A 38 -17.87 -4.95 17.69
C ASN A 38 -17.33 -4.08 18.83
N THR A 39 -16.03 -4.15 19.13
CA THR A 39 -15.39 -3.15 19.98
C THR A 39 -15.50 -1.77 19.31
N ARG A 40 -15.79 -0.73 20.09
CA ARG A 40 -15.90 0.64 19.57
C ARG A 40 -14.58 1.08 18.95
N GLU A 41 -14.65 1.78 17.83
CA GLU A 41 -13.50 2.28 17.06
C GLU A 41 -12.45 2.97 17.94
N GLU A 42 -12.87 3.90 18.82
CA GLU A 42 -11.98 4.61 19.74
C GLU A 42 -11.15 3.67 20.63
N LEU A 43 -11.74 2.55 21.06
CA LEU A 43 -11.05 1.54 21.86
C LEU A 43 -10.11 0.69 21.01
N CYS A 44 -10.48 0.38 19.76
CA CYS A 44 -9.59 -0.26 18.80
C CYS A 44 -8.36 0.62 18.51
N ILE A 45 -8.56 1.91 18.25
CA ILE A 45 -7.47 2.86 18.03
C ILE A 45 -6.55 2.92 19.27
N ARG A 46 -7.11 3.06 20.47
CA ARG A 46 -6.32 3.06 21.72
C ARG A 46 -5.63 1.73 22.00
N PHE A 47 -6.13 0.61 21.47
CA PHE A 47 -5.48 -0.68 21.59
C PHE A 47 -4.20 -0.74 20.76
N PHE A 48 -4.21 -0.20 19.53
CA PHE A 48 -3.07 -0.24 18.61
C PHE A 48 -2.12 0.95 18.69
N PHE A 49 -2.58 2.10 19.17
CA PHE A 49 -1.83 3.36 19.13
C PHE A 49 -1.83 4.07 20.49
N GLU A 50 -0.73 4.77 20.76
CA GLU A 50 -0.63 5.83 21.77
C GLU A 50 -0.95 7.16 21.08
N CYS A 51 -1.77 7.98 21.73
CA CYS A 51 -2.13 9.30 21.23
C CYS A 51 -1.37 10.36 22.04
N GLU A 52 -0.39 11.00 21.44
CA GLU A 52 0.33 12.14 22.00
C GLU A 52 -0.04 13.40 21.23
N GLY A 53 -1.08 14.11 21.69
CA GLY A 53 -1.71 15.17 20.90
C GLY A 53 -2.34 14.60 19.63
N ASP A 54 -2.00 15.18 18.47
CA ASP A 54 -2.47 14.75 17.15
C ASP A 54 -1.59 13.65 16.52
N VAL A 55 -0.55 13.21 17.22
CA VAL A 55 0.38 12.18 16.76
C VAL A 55 -0.08 10.81 17.27
N LEU A 56 -0.32 9.89 16.34
CA LEU A 56 -0.48 8.48 16.66
C LEU A 56 0.89 7.79 16.62
N ASN A 57 1.23 7.12 17.71
CA ASN A 57 2.43 6.28 17.81
C ASN A 57 2.02 4.80 17.90
N PRO A 58 2.49 3.93 16.99
CA PRO A 58 2.11 2.52 16.99
C PRO A 58 2.67 1.79 18.22
N LYS A 59 1.80 1.07 18.92
CA LYS A 59 2.16 0.16 20.00
C LYS A 59 2.68 -1.16 19.47
N LYS A 60 3.17 -2.01 20.37
CA LYS A 60 3.58 -3.38 20.06
C LYS A 60 2.49 -4.17 19.35
N GLU A 61 1.24 -3.98 19.75
CA GLU A 61 0.06 -4.66 19.22
C GLU A 61 -0.15 -4.38 17.72
N TYR A 62 0.14 -3.15 17.26
CA TYR A 62 0.13 -2.81 15.83
C TYR A 62 1.20 -3.60 15.09
N TYR A 63 2.44 -3.62 15.60
CA TYR A 63 3.52 -4.35 14.97
C TYR A 63 3.28 -5.87 14.94
N ASP A 64 2.65 -6.43 15.96
CA ASP A 64 2.22 -7.84 15.98
C ASP A 64 1.23 -8.15 14.84
N LEU A 65 0.32 -7.21 14.51
CA LEU A 65 -0.60 -7.34 13.36
C LEU A 65 0.14 -7.30 12.02
N ILE A 66 1.07 -6.36 11.86
CA ILE A 66 1.87 -6.24 10.63
C ILE A 66 2.77 -7.47 10.43
N GLU A 67 3.32 -8.03 11.52
CA GLU A 67 4.08 -9.29 11.46
C GLU A 67 3.19 -10.46 11.03
N LEU A 68 1.97 -10.57 11.60
CA LEU A 68 1.01 -11.56 11.15
C LEU A 68 0.71 -11.43 9.66
N TRP A 69 0.44 -10.21 9.17
CA TRP A 69 0.18 -9.96 7.75
C TRP A 69 1.32 -10.46 6.86
N LYS A 70 2.57 -10.14 7.19
CA LYS A 70 3.75 -10.57 6.40
C LYS A 70 3.86 -12.08 6.25
N VAL A 71 3.37 -12.84 7.24
CA VAL A 71 3.40 -14.30 7.22
C VAL A 71 2.19 -14.87 6.46
N VAL A 72 1.02 -14.22 6.58
CA VAL A 72 -0.23 -14.71 6.00
C VAL A 72 -0.38 -14.36 4.52
N GLU A 73 -0.01 -13.14 4.13
CA GLU A 73 -0.15 -12.58 2.78
C GLU A 73 0.34 -13.52 1.66
N PRO A 74 1.48 -14.24 1.78
CA PRO A 74 1.91 -15.20 0.76
C PRO A 74 0.92 -16.31 0.41
N TYR A 75 0.01 -16.64 1.31
CA TYR A 75 -0.97 -17.71 1.13
C TYR A 75 -2.30 -17.22 0.58
N ILE A 76 -2.60 -15.92 0.74
CA ILE A 76 -3.92 -15.35 0.47
C ILE A 76 -3.91 -14.18 -0.53
N TRP A 77 -2.74 -13.78 -1.04
CA TRP A 77 -2.58 -12.57 -1.88
C TRP A 77 -3.48 -12.52 -3.13
N ASN A 78 -3.92 -13.69 -3.61
CA ASN A 78 -4.78 -13.87 -4.78
C ASN A 78 -6.23 -14.26 -4.42
N TRP A 79 -6.60 -14.27 -3.14
CA TRP A 79 -7.98 -14.48 -2.70
C TRP A 79 -8.79 -13.21 -2.90
N LYS A 80 -10.11 -13.28 -2.66
CA LYS A 80 -10.94 -12.08 -2.67
C LYS A 80 -10.88 -11.38 -1.33
N GLN A 81 -10.80 -10.05 -1.33
CA GLN A 81 -10.82 -9.23 -0.12
C GLN A 81 -12.04 -9.55 0.74
N ALA A 82 -13.22 -9.72 0.14
CA ALA A 82 -14.45 -10.04 0.86
C ALA A 82 -14.33 -11.33 1.70
N ASP A 83 -13.63 -12.35 1.18
CA ASP A 83 -13.50 -13.66 1.84
C ASP A 83 -12.62 -13.56 3.10
N ILE A 84 -11.58 -12.71 3.06
CA ILE A 84 -10.68 -12.54 4.22
C ILE A 84 -11.22 -11.55 5.25
N MET A 85 -12.08 -10.62 4.85
CA MET A 85 -12.68 -9.63 5.77
C MET A 85 -13.70 -10.25 6.74
N GLU A 86 -14.12 -11.51 6.52
CA GLU A 86 -14.90 -12.28 7.51
C GLU A 86 -14.10 -12.55 8.79
N PHE A 87 -12.77 -12.54 8.72
CA PHE A 87 -11.90 -12.70 9.88
C PHE A 87 -11.64 -11.35 10.55
N TRP A 88 -12.14 -11.18 11.77
CA TRP A 88 -11.95 -9.98 12.59
C TRP A 88 -10.48 -9.50 12.66
N VAL A 89 -9.52 -10.42 12.78
CA VAL A 89 -8.09 -10.05 12.77
C VAL A 89 -7.64 -9.41 11.45
N MET A 90 -8.18 -9.84 10.31
CA MET A 90 -7.83 -9.29 8.99
C MET A 90 -8.47 -7.92 8.78
N GLN A 91 -9.73 -7.76 9.22
CA GLN A 91 -10.38 -6.46 9.28
C GLN A 91 -9.55 -5.48 10.12
N MET A 92 -9.07 -5.88 11.30
CA MET A 92 -8.23 -5.02 12.14
C MET A 92 -6.86 -4.71 11.55
N ILE A 93 -6.24 -5.62 10.79
CA ILE A 93 -5.01 -5.30 10.05
C ILE A 93 -5.28 -4.17 9.05
N SER A 94 -6.36 -4.30 8.26
CA SER A 94 -6.74 -3.30 7.25
C SER A 94 -7.04 -1.95 7.91
N GLU A 95 -7.94 -1.91 8.89
CA GLU A 95 -8.34 -0.67 9.56
C GLU A 95 -7.18 0.00 10.32
N ALA A 96 -6.35 -0.76 11.03
CA ALA A 96 -5.20 -0.20 11.74
C ALA A 96 -4.15 0.36 10.75
N GLU A 97 -3.92 -0.33 9.63
CA GLU A 97 -3.04 0.19 8.58
C GLU A 97 -3.59 1.49 7.98
N LEU A 98 -4.89 1.57 7.72
CA LEU A 98 -5.51 2.81 7.20
C LEU A 98 -5.33 3.98 8.14
N VAL A 99 -5.65 3.80 9.43
CA VAL A 99 -5.47 4.83 10.47
C VAL A 99 -4.01 5.29 10.51
N TRP A 100 -3.07 4.35 10.41
CA TRP A 100 -1.65 4.65 10.37
C TRP A 100 -1.25 5.45 9.12
N GLN A 101 -1.69 5.04 7.93
CA GLN A 101 -1.38 5.74 6.68
C GLN A 101 -1.90 7.19 6.69
N ILE A 102 -3.13 7.40 7.15
CA ILE A 102 -3.75 8.73 7.28
C ILE A 102 -2.95 9.58 8.26
N SER A 103 -2.65 9.06 9.46
CA SER A 103 -1.89 9.80 10.47
C SER A 103 -0.51 10.21 9.95
N GLN A 104 0.19 9.32 9.26
CA GLN A 104 1.50 9.61 8.70
C GLN A 104 1.45 10.65 7.58
N TYR A 105 0.38 10.69 6.79
CA TYR A 105 0.22 11.72 5.77
C TYR A 105 -0.17 13.07 6.38
N ASN A 106 -1.03 13.09 7.39
CA ASN A 106 -1.36 14.32 8.13
C ASN A 106 -0.11 14.95 8.77
N GLN A 107 0.79 14.14 9.33
CA GLN A 107 2.07 14.65 9.85
C GLN A 107 2.91 15.37 8.78
N ILE A 108 2.89 14.87 7.53
CA ILE A 108 3.56 15.57 6.41
C ILE A 108 2.87 16.91 6.16
N ILE A 109 1.53 16.93 6.11
CA ILE A 109 0.77 18.16 5.89
C ILE A 109 1.05 19.20 6.99
N ASP A 110 1.12 18.77 8.25
CA ASP A 110 1.26 19.67 9.39
C ASP A 110 2.68 20.22 9.56
N CYS A 111 3.70 19.41 9.23
CA CYS A 111 5.10 19.77 9.45
C CYS A 111 5.79 20.39 8.23
N GLU A 112 5.28 20.16 7.03
CA GLU A 112 5.94 20.58 5.80
C GLU A 112 5.58 22.02 5.39
N SER A 113 6.49 22.67 4.65
CA SER A 113 6.27 24.03 4.18
C SER A 113 5.13 24.12 3.16
N ARG A 114 4.37 25.23 3.19
CA ARG A 114 3.30 25.50 2.20
C ARG A 114 3.77 25.36 0.76
N ARG A 115 5.00 25.79 0.47
CA ARG A 115 5.60 25.68 -0.87
C ARG A 115 5.78 24.22 -1.28
N HIS A 116 6.31 23.39 -0.40
CA HIS A 116 6.53 21.97 -0.67
C HIS A 116 5.20 21.21 -0.83
N LEU A 117 4.20 21.52 -0.01
CA LEU A 117 2.86 20.96 -0.14
C LEU A 117 2.20 21.37 -1.47
N GLN A 118 2.42 22.62 -1.91
CA GLN A 118 1.95 23.05 -3.23
C GLN A 118 2.61 22.25 -4.36
N VAL A 119 3.91 22.00 -4.30
CA VAL A 119 4.62 21.16 -5.29
C VAL A 119 4.06 19.73 -5.32
N LEU A 120 3.83 19.14 -4.15
CA LEU A 120 3.24 17.80 -4.04
C LEU A 120 1.82 17.76 -4.62
N LYS A 121 1.02 18.79 -4.36
CA LYS A 121 -0.33 18.94 -4.94
C LYS A 121 -0.28 19.05 -6.46
N GLU A 122 0.55 19.94 -7.01
CA GLU A 122 0.70 20.12 -8.46
C GLU A 122 1.17 18.83 -9.16
N LEU A 123 2.05 18.06 -8.50
CA LEU A 123 2.45 16.74 -8.99
C LEU A 123 1.27 15.75 -8.99
N SER A 124 0.49 15.68 -7.90
CA SER A 124 -0.69 14.83 -7.80
C SER A 124 -1.69 15.16 -8.89
N GLU A 125 -2.05 16.44 -9.05
CA GLU A 125 -2.97 16.91 -10.09
C GLU A 125 -2.48 16.52 -11.49
N SER A 126 -1.17 16.64 -11.76
CA SER A 126 -0.58 16.23 -13.04
C SER A 126 -0.69 14.72 -13.33
N ILE A 127 -0.74 13.89 -12.28
CA ILE A 127 -1.00 12.44 -12.39
C ILE A 127 -2.49 12.19 -12.53
N GLU A 128 -3.34 12.85 -11.73
CA GLU A 128 -4.80 12.73 -11.77
C GLU A 128 -5.35 13.06 -13.17
N ASP A 129 -4.85 14.12 -13.81
CA ASP A 129 -5.19 14.57 -15.17
C ASP A 129 -4.86 13.56 -16.28
N ILE A 130 -4.10 12.50 -15.97
CA ILE A 130 -3.82 11.43 -16.92
C ILE A 130 -5.07 10.57 -17.11
N SER A 131 -5.77 10.82 -18.22
CA SER A 131 -6.90 10.00 -18.66
C SER A 131 -6.56 8.50 -18.75
N ASN A 132 -7.43 7.67 -18.18
CA ASN A 132 -7.31 6.20 -18.16
C ASN A 132 -5.96 5.71 -17.58
N LYS A 133 -5.42 6.40 -16.57
CA LYS A 133 -4.29 5.90 -15.77
C LYS A 133 -4.67 4.60 -15.07
N LYS A 134 -3.74 3.64 -15.04
CA LYS A 134 -3.95 2.31 -14.48
C LYS A 134 -3.07 2.08 -13.27
N TYR A 135 -1.78 2.35 -13.42
CA TYR A 135 -0.81 2.12 -12.37
C TYR A 135 0.39 3.05 -12.49
N MET A 136 1.02 3.31 -11.34
CA MET A 136 2.32 3.95 -11.26
C MET A 136 3.40 2.92 -10.92
N VAL A 137 4.59 3.12 -11.47
CA VAL A 137 5.74 2.26 -11.25
C VAL A 137 6.84 3.09 -10.64
N ASP A 138 7.23 2.72 -9.43
CA ASP A 138 8.34 3.32 -8.72
C ASP A 138 9.64 2.71 -9.25
N PHE A 139 10.46 3.54 -9.87
CA PHE A 139 11.71 3.15 -10.49
C PHE A 139 12.88 3.83 -9.78
N PHE A 140 13.75 3.02 -9.20
CA PHE A 140 14.97 3.52 -8.58
C PHE A 140 16.14 3.34 -9.55
N SER A 141 16.84 4.44 -9.81
CA SER A 141 18.06 4.46 -10.61
C SER A 141 19.26 4.85 -9.75
N GLY A 142 19.84 3.90 -9.02
CA GLY A 142 21.02 4.11 -8.17
C GLY A 142 22.28 3.39 -8.65
N CYS A 143 23.43 3.71 -8.05
CA CYS A 143 24.73 3.12 -8.43
C CYS A 143 24.81 1.59 -8.24
N LEU A 144 24.01 1.02 -7.34
CA LEU A 144 24.04 -0.40 -6.95
C LEU A 144 22.84 -1.21 -7.48
N TYR A 145 21.73 -0.55 -7.82
CA TYR A 145 20.52 -1.21 -8.32
C TYR A 145 19.73 -0.27 -9.22
N ASN A 146 19.41 -0.77 -10.41
CA ASN A 146 18.51 -0.14 -11.36
C ASN A 146 17.34 -1.10 -11.59
N GLY A 147 16.16 -0.76 -11.06
CA GLY A 147 15.00 -1.65 -11.16
C GLY A 147 13.73 -1.06 -10.59
N ILE A 148 12.64 -1.78 -10.87
CA ILE A 148 11.31 -1.48 -10.33
C ILE A 148 11.31 -1.82 -8.84
N GLN A 149 10.91 -0.87 -8.01
CA GLN A 149 10.69 -1.05 -6.57
C GLN A 149 9.26 -1.50 -6.28
N GLY A 150 8.29 -0.99 -7.04
CA GLY A 150 6.89 -1.36 -6.90
C GLY A 150 6.04 -0.88 -8.08
N ILE A 151 4.89 -1.53 -8.23
CA ILE A 151 3.85 -1.23 -9.21
C ILE A 151 2.56 -1.05 -8.42
N TYR A 152 2.04 0.18 -8.37
CA TYR A 152 0.93 0.59 -7.53
C TYR A 152 -0.29 0.94 -8.39
N SER A 153 -1.47 0.46 -8.00
CA SER A 153 -2.70 0.79 -8.72
C SER A 153 -3.00 2.29 -8.60
N LEU A 154 -3.59 2.87 -9.64
CA LEU A 154 -4.09 4.25 -9.61
C LEU A 154 -5.62 4.32 -9.63
N ASN A 155 -6.32 3.18 -9.49
CA ASN A 155 -7.79 3.11 -9.50
C ASN A 155 -8.44 3.94 -8.39
N ARG A 156 -7.71 4.18 -7.28
CA ARG A 156 -8.17 4.92 -6.09
C ARG A 156 -7.38 6.20 -5.83
N PHE A 157 -6.67 6.71 -6.84
CA PHE A 157 -5.76 7.86 -6.67
C PHE A 157 -6.48 9.21 -6.75
N ASP A 158 -7.61 9.28 -7.46
CA ASP A 158 -8.29 10.53 -7.75
C ASP A 158 -8.94 11.15 -6.51
N GLU A 159 -8.72 12.45 -6.32
CA GLU A 159 -9.22 13.16 -5.14
C GLU A 159 -10.76 13.11 -5.05
N GLN A 160 -11.45 13.07 -6.18
CA GLN A 160 -12.92 13.01 -6.20
C GLN A 160 -13.50 11.70 -5.66
N CYS A 161 -12.69 10.65 -5.54
CA CYS A 161 -13.07 9.34 -5.03
C CYS A 161 -12.11 8.92 -3.91
N TYR A 162 -11.99 9.79 -2.90
CA TYR A 162 -11.05 9.60 -1.79
C TYR A 162 -11.10 8.18 -1.23
N HIS A 163 -9.90 7.59 -1.15
CA HIS A 163 -9.63 6.32 -0.52
C HIS A 163 -8.29 6.47 0.21
N PRO A 164 -8.09 5.91 1.41
CA PRO A 164 -6.83 6.12 2.14
C PRO A 164 -5.59 5.52 1.45
N TYR A 165 -5.79 4.62 0.47
CA TYR A 165 -4.72 4.20 -0.44
C TYR A 165 -4.09 5.38 -1.19
N ARG A 166 -4.86 6.43 -1.48
CA ARG A 166 -4.34 7.69 -2.02
C ARG A 166 -3.28 8.28 -1.10
N ASP A 167 -3.52 8.33 0.21
CA ASP A 167 -2.58 8.92 1.17
C ASP A 167 -1.28 8.12 1.22
N PHE A 168 -1.34 6.79 1.12
CA PHE A 168 -0.16 5.95 0.94
C PHE A 168 0.64 6.33 -0.33
N LEU A 169 -0.03 6.53 -1.47
CA LEU A 169 0.62 6.94 -2.71
C LEU A 169 1.18 8.36 -2.62
N MET A 170 0.46 9.29 -1.97
CA MET A 170 0.90 10.66 -1.74
C MET A 170 2.16 10.71 -0.87
N ARG A 171 2.22 9.90 0.19
CA ARG A 171 3.44 9.73 1.02
C ARG A 171 4.62 9.24 0.20
N LYS A 172 4.39 8.32 -0.74
CA LYS A 172 5.44 7.82 -1.63
C LYS A 172 5.95 8.90 -2.59
N LEU A 173 5.04 9.68 -3.21
CA LEU A 173 5.42 10.81 -4.05
C LEU A 173 6.21 11.86 -3.26
N TYR A 174 5.76 12.17 -2.03
CA TYR A 174 6.48 13.04 -1.11
C TYR A 174 7.91 12.53 -0.83
N TYR A 175 8.07 11.24 -0.49
CA TYR A 175 9.39 10.65 -0.25
C TYR A 175 10.32 10.78 -1.47
N LEU A 176 9.78 10.64 -2.68
CA LEU A 176 10.55 10.79 -3.92
C LEU A 176 10.90 12.26 -4.22
N LEU A 177 10.03 13.21 -3.85
CA LEU A 177 10.35 14.64 -3.89
C LEU A 177 11.49 14.99 -2.93
N CYS A 178 11.52 14.39 -1.74
CA CYS A 178 12.60 14.61 -0.77
C CYS A 178 13.92 13.97 -1.21
N ASN A 179 13.90 12.69 -1.59
CA ASN A 179 15.11 11.88 -1.74
C ASN A 179 15.57 11.71 -3.18
N GLY A 180 14.71 12.07 -4.12
CA GLY A 180 14.92 11.85 -5.54
C GLY A 180 14.46 10.46 -6.02
N GLY A 181 13.99 10.41 -7.26
CA GLY A 181 13.61 9.17 -7.91
C GLY A 181 12.77 9.40 -9.17
N GLU A 182 12.30 8.31 -9.77
CA GLU A 182 11.47 8.35 -10.97
C GLU A 182 10.21 7.51 -10.75
N VAL A 183 9.06 8.10 -11.09
CA VAL A 183 7.79 7.37 -11.17
C VAL A 183 7.31 7.37 -12.60
N VAL A 184 6.88 6.19 -13.05
CA VAL A 184 6.27 6.03 -14.36
C VAL A 184 4.78 5.75 -14.20
N VAL A 185 3.94 6.57 -14.81
CA VAL A 185 2.50 6.32 -14.91
C VAL A 185 2.18 5.67 -16.24
N VAL A 186 1.51 4.52 -16.18
CA VAL A 186 0.98 3.81 -17.34
C VAL A 186 -0.52 4.05 -17.45
N ALA A 187 -0.96 4.45 -18.64
CA ALA A 187 -2.35 4.71 -18.97
C ALA A 187 -2.77 3.97 -20.23
N GLY A 188 -4.06 3.62 -20.33
CA GLY A 188 -4.59 2.82 -21.44
C GLY A 188 -4.33 1.32 -21.30
N GLU A 189 -4.80 0.55 -22.28
CA GLU A 189 -4.72 -0.92 -22.28
C GLU A 189 -4.02 -1.44 -23.53
N LYS A 190 -3.83 -2.76 -23.61
CA LYS A 190 -3.40 -3.40 -24.86
C LYS A 190 -4.62 -3.44 -25.79
N GLY A 191 -4.63 -2.67 -26.89
CA GLY A 191 -5.73 -2.68 -27.85
C GLY A 191 -6.08 -1.30 -28.40
N LEU A 192 -7.37 -0.97 -28.47
CA LEU A 192 -7.89 0.23 -29.12
C LEU A 192 -7.45 1.56 -28.47
N THR A 193 -7.17 1.55 -27.16
CA THR A 193 -6.56 2.70 -26.47
C THR A 193 -5.06 2.44 -26.31
N PRO A 194 -4.18 3.07 -27.12
CA PRO A 194 -2.76 2.76 -27.06
C PRO A 194 -2.20 3.07 -25.67
N ARG A 195 -1.40 2.14 -25.12
CA ARG A 195 -0.67 2.36 -23.86
C ARG A 195 0.18 3.63 -23.96
N ARG A 196 -0.13 4.60 -23.11
CA ARG A 196 0.65 5.84 -22.94
C ARG A 196 1.43 5.72 -21.66
N ILE A 197 2.66 6.24 -21.70
CA ILE A 197 3.57 6.14 -20.57
C ILE A 197 4.17 7.51 -20.29
N PHE A 198 4.05 7.96 -19.04
CA PHE A 198 4.50 9.26 -18.57
C PHE A 198 5.55 9.04 -17.49
N CYS A 199 6.73 9.66 -17.61
CA CYS A 199 7.75 9.58 -16.58
C CYS A 199 7.80 10.90 -15.81
N PHE A 200 7.82 10.82 -14.49
CA PHE A 200 7.97 11.92 -13.56
C PHE A 200 9.30 11.72 -12.85
N LYS A 201 10.23 12.64 -13.06
CA LYS A 201 11.49 12.66 -12.30
C LYS A 201 11.37 13.69 -11.20
N MET A 202 11.71 13.29 -9.98
CA MET A 202 11.56 14.09 -8.77
C MET A 202 12.91 14.19 -8.06
N LYS A 203 13.20 15.34 -7.46
CA LYS A 203 14.28 15.54 -6.47
C LYS A 203 14.19 16.95 -5.88
N ASP A 204 14.54 17.11 -4.60
CA ASP A 204 14.69 18.40 -3.92
C ASP A 204 13.43 19.30 -4.07
N PHE A 205 12.23 18.70 -3.95
CA PHE A 205 10.93 19.35 -4.19
C PHE A 205 10.81 20.03 -5.57
N LEU A 206 11.44 19.44 -6.57
CA LEU A 206 11.24 19.76 -7.98
C LEU A 206 10.85 18.50 -8.72
N TRP A 207 10.00 18.65 -9.74
CA TRP A 207 9.65 17.55 -10.63
C TRP A 207 9.54 17.99 -12.08
N GLU A 208 9.76 17.03 -12.98
CA GLU A 208 9.62 17.23 -14.41
C GLU A 208 8.94 16.03 -15.06
N LYS A 209 8.03 16.31 -16.01
CA LYS A 209 7.39 15.29 -16.84
C LYS A 209 8.22 15.06 -18.10
N LYS A 210 8.72 13.84 -18.28
CA LYS A 210 9.56 13.43 -19.42
C LYS A 210 9.00 12.20 -20.12
N GLY A 211 9.40 12.02 -21.38
CA GLY A 211 9.22 10.76 -22.09
C GLY A 211 10.18 9.69 -21.59
N ILE A 212 9.78 8.42 -21.66
CA ILE A 212 10.68 7.31 -21.33
C ILE A 212 11.73 7.16 -22.42
N ARG A 213 13.00 7.36 -22.04
CA ARG A 213 14.16 7.11 -22.92
C ARG A 213 14.67 5.68 -22.82
N SER A 214 14.46 5.00 -21.69
CA SER A 214 14.95 3.64 -21.47
C SER A 214 14.09 2.60 -22.18
N LYS A 215 14.63 2.00 -23.25
CA LYS A 215 14.00 0.87 -23.95
C LYS A 215 13.78 -0.33 -23.03
N LYS A 216 14.71 -0.58 -22.10
CA LYS A 216 14.62 -1.65 -21.10
C LYS A 216 13.42 -1.41 -20.18
N LEU A 217 13.31 -0.22 -19.57
CA LEU A 217 12.17 0.12 -18.71
C LEU A 217 10.85 0.02 -19.49
N ARG A 218 10.81 0.49 -20.73
CA ARG A 218 9.63 0.37 -21.58
C ARG A 218 9.23 -1.09 -21.80
N GLN A 219 10.17 -2.00 -22.04
CA GLN A 219 9.89 -3.43 -22.18
C GLN A 219 9.37 -4.03 -20.87
N TYR A 220 10.01 -3.76 -19.74
CA TYR A 220 9.56 -4.21 -18.42
C TYR A 220 8.14 -3.74 -18.08
N LEU A 221 7.77 -2.50 -18.43
CA LEU A 221 6.42 -1.98 -18.21
C LEU A 221 5.35 -2.67 -19.07
N LEU A 222 5.74 -3.35 -20.14
CA LEU A 222 4.84 -4.09 -21.01
C LEU A 222 4.58 -5.52 -20.50
N ASP A 223 5.47 -6.05 -19.67
CA ASP A 223 5.42 -7.39 -19.12
C ASP A 223 4.56 -7.41 -17.83
N GLU A 224 3.80 -8.49 -17.61
CA GLU A 224 3.00 -8.65 -16.40
C GLU A 224 3.86 -9.12 -15.23
N HIS A 225 4.08 -8.24 -14.26
CA HIS A 225 4.89 -8.52 -13.07
C HIS A 225 4.02 -8.70 -11.83
N LEU A 226 3.31 -9.83 -11.74
CA LEU A 226 2.40 -10.13 -10.62
C LEU A 226 3.10 -10.11 -9.25
N GLU A 227 4.30 -10.67 -9.14
CA GLU A 227 5.06 -10.64 -7.88
C GLU A 227 5.41 -9.21 -7.42
N ILE A 228 5.64 -8.29 -8.35
CA ILE A 228 5.94 -6.89 -8.03
C ILE A 228 4.65 -6.17 -7.60
N ARG A 229 3.53 -6.44 -8.28
CA ARG A 229 2.21 -5.91 -7.88
C ARG A 229 1.84 -6.36 -6.47
N ARG A 230 2.04 -7.64 -6.16
CA ARG A 230 1.86 -8.21 -4.82
C ARG A 230 2.63 -7.43 -3.75
N LYS A 231 3.93 -7.16 -3.97
CA LYS A 231 4.78 -6.37 -3.06
C LYS A 231 4.36 -4.90 -2.91
N SER A 232 3.44 -4.42 -3.74
CA SER A 232 3.01 -3.02 -3.81
C SER A 232 1.63 -2.80 -3.19
N VAL A 233 1.05 -3.86 -2.62
CA VAL A 233 -0.18 -3.80 -1.83
C VAL A 233 0.16 -3.42 -0.40
N ILE A 234 -0.63 -2.52 0.19
CA ILE A 234 -0.47 -2.14 1.60
C ILE A 234 -0.99 -3.26 2.52
N PRO A 235 -0.45 -3.41 3.75
CA PRO A 235 -0.93 -4.41 4.69
C PRO A 235 -2.45 -4.39 4.89
N GLY A 236 -3.09 -5.56 4.86
CA GLY A 236 -4.53 -5.72 5.03
C GLY A 236 -5.36 -5.58 3.75
N PHE A 237 -4.72 -5.35 2.61
CA PHE A 237 -5.35 -5.25 1.30
C PHE A 237 -4.87 -6.37 0.39
N LEU A 238 -5.70 -6.79 -0.56
CA LEU A 238 -5.37 -7.79 -1.57
C LEU A 238 -5.37 -7.16 -2.97
N LEU A 239 -4.93 -7.94 -3.97
CA LEU A 239 -4.88 -7.45 -5.34
C LEU A 239 -6.27 -7.08 -5.88
N ASP A 240 -7.31 -7.87 -5.57
CA ASP A 240 -8.66 -7.63 -6.09
C ASP A 240 -9.32 -6.36 -5.52
N ASP A 241 -8.88 -5.89 -4.35
CA ASP A 241 -9.37 -4.64 -3.77
C ASP A 241 -8.86 -3.41 -4.52
N LEU A 242 -7.61 -3.47 -4.99
CA LEU A 242 -6.91 -2.33 -5.57
C LEU A 242 -6.84 -2.34 -7.10
N TRP A 243 -6.87 -3.51 -7.75
CA TRP A 243 -6.55 -3.68 -9.18
C TRP A 243 -7.72 -3.92 -10.10
#